data_AF-A0A2D5Y3A1-F1
#
_entry.id   AF-A0A2D5Y3A1-F1
#
_cell.length_a   1.000
_cell.length_b   1.000
_cell.length_c   1.000
_cell.angle_alpha   90.00
_cell.angle_beta   90.00
_cell.angle_gamma   90.00
#
_symmetry.space_group_name_H-M   'P 1'
#
loop_
_entity.id
_entity.type
_entity.pdbx_description
1 polymer ?
#
loop_
_entity_poly.entity_id
_entity_poly.type
_entity_poly.pdbx_seq_one_letter_code
_entity_poly.pdbx_strand_id
1 'polypeptide(L)'
;MHNTIKAFLILICLHFYAAPVYAQSHEGSFQLAQFDPRPQTLEDQLGLTPKEEQPVEEEDRKVYIAKRYYKDCLDNPTPALPKAAQETLCSCAAHDMQEKMSIKELDGLYTPTPKSGEYREKFLTEVYGNCLKYPMRNFILDDCMSNNTFKREIKNYRAVCECAADTTARYMNQMGPQLMLGALQGDWDHPDPLMLVITKEEFGRVTSGYLKRCMQIHVFGLR
;
A
#
# COMPACT_ATOMS: atom_id res chain seq x y z
N MET A 1 31.08 -29.45 6.13
CA MET A 1 30.58 -28.26 5.40
C MET A 1 29.09 -27.96 5.60
N HIS A 2 28.21 -28.91 5.96
CA HIS A 2 26.77 -28.64 6.17
C HIS A 2 26.41 -27.82 7.43
N ASN A 3 27.17 -27.94 8.53
CA ASN A 3 26.84 -27.23 9.77
C ASN A 3 27.18 -25.73 9.75
N THR A 4 28.17 -25.32 8.95
CA THR A 4 28.57 -23.91 8.81
C THR A 4 27.52 -23.08 8.06
N ILE A 5 26.80 -23.71 7.11
CA ILE A 5 25.74 -23.04 6.32
C ILE A 5 24.48 -22.79 7.16
N LYS A 6 24.13 -23.71 8.08
CA LYS A 6 22.98 -23.54 8.98
C LYS A 6 23.18 -22.40 9.99
N ALA A 7 24.39 -22.28 10.57
CA ALA A 7 24.73 -21.17 11.46
C ALA A 7 24.69 -19.82 10.72
N PHE A 8 25.09 -19.79 9.45
CA PHE A 8 25.09 -18.60 8.61
C PHE A 8 23.68 -18.11 8.25
N LEU A 9 22.77 -19.02 7.91
CA LEU A 9 21.37 -18.69 7.63
C LEU A 9 20.67 -18.05 8.84
N ILE A 10 21.04 -18.45 10.06
CA ILE A 10 20.49 -17.88 11.30
C ILE A 10 21.02 -16.46 11.52
N LEU A 11 22.30 -16.20 11.27
CA LEU A 11 22.91 -14.86 11.39
C LEU A 11 22.40 -13.85 10.35
N ILE A 12 22.21 -14.27 9.10
CA ILE A 12 21.64 -13.40 8.05
C ILE A 12 20.19 -13.06 8.38
N CYS A 13 19.40 -14.03 8.86
CA CYS A 13 18.03 -13.74 9.32
C CYS A 13 18.01 -12.75 10.49
N LEU A 14 18.97 -12.80 11.41
CA LEU A 14 19.03 -11.86 12.53
C LEU A 14 19.39 -10.43 12.11
N HIS A 15 20.18 -10.26 11.04
CA HIS A 15 20.54 -8.92 10.53
C HIS A 15 19.48 -8.27 9.64
N PHE A 16 18.61 -9.06 8.99
CA PHE A 16 17.42 -8.51 8.33
C PHE A 16 16.36 -7.98 9.32
N TYR A 17 16.44 -8.35 10.62
CA TYR A 17 15.45 -7.98 11.64
C TYR A 17 15.94 -7.03 12.72
N ALA A 18 17.18 -6.55 12.64
CA ALA A 18 17.53 -5.31 13.31
C ALA A 18 16.95 -4.16 12.48
N ALA A 19 15.61 -4.09 12.42
CA ALA A 19 14.92 -2.92 11.91
C ALA A 19 15.50 -1.72 12.66
N PRO A 20 16.08 -0.71 11.98
CA PRO A 20 16.34 0.54 12.66
C PRO A 20 15.01 0.95 13.27
N VAL A 21 15.01 1.13 14.59
CA VAL A 21 13.88 1.65 15.34
C VAL A 21 13.53 2.99 14.70
N TYR A 22 12.56 2.99 13.77
CA TYR A 22 11.96 4.18 13.19
C TYR A 22 11.06 4.79 14.27
N ALA A 23 11.68 5.24 15.36
CA ALA A 23 11.08 6.08 16.38
C ALA A 23 11.52 7.52 16.09
N GLN A 24 10.94 8.11 15.06
CA GLN A 24 10.80 9.56 14.98
C GLN A 24 9.33 9.86 14.79
N SER A 25 8.71 10.23 15.91
CA SER A 25 7.40 10.84 16.00
C SER A 25 7.36 12.09 15.13
N HIS A 26 6.72 11.98 13.97
CA HIS A 26 6.12 13.13 13.32
C HIS A 26 4.61 12.94 13.42
N GLU A 27 3.98 13.81 14.19
CA GLU A 27 2.52 14.02 14.25
C GLU A 27 2.05 14.60 12.91
N GLY A 28 2.22 13.84 11.83
CA GLY A 28 1.57 14.08 10.55
C GLY A 28 0.32 13.23 10.51
N SER A 29 -0.76 13.73 11.09
CA SER A 29 -2.08 13.14 10.87
C SER A 29 -2.31 13.05 9.37
N PHE A 30 -2.69 11.86 8.87
CA PHE A 30 -3.17 11.70 7.51
C PHE A 30 -4.53 12.40 7.41
N GLN A 31 -4.48 13.72 7.27
CA GLN A 31 -5.64 14.54 7.00
C GLN A 31 -5.96 14.34 5.52
N LEU A 32 -7.00 13.56 5.24
CA LEU A 32 -7.74 13.71 3.98
C LEU A 32 -8.03 15.21 3.85
N ALA A 33 -7.36 15.85 2.89
CA ALA A 33 -7.28 17.29 2.75
C ALA A 33 -8.65 17.95 2.99
N GLN A 34 -8.71 18.83 4.00
CA GLN A 34 -9.92 19.57 4.34
C GLN A 34 -10.41 20.35 3.11
N PHE A 35 -11.65 20.09 2.70
CA PHE A 35 -12.26 20.69 1.53
C PHE A 35 -12.88 22.04 1.89
N ASP A 36 -12.61 23.06 1.06
CA ASP A 36 -13.35 24.33 1.06
C ASP A 36 -14.57 24.15 0.13
N PRO A 37 -15.81 24.06 0.66
CA PRO A 37 -16.98 23.76 -0.14
C PRO A 37 -17.26 24.93 -1.08
N ARG A 38 -17.21 24.67 -2.40
CA ARG A 38 -17.77 25.61 -3.39
C ARG A 38 -19.24 25.88 -3.01
N PRO A 39 -19.69 27.15 -2.99
CA PRO A 39 -21.06 27.47 -2.64
C PRO A 39 -22.02 26.89 -3.69
N GLN A 40 -22.97 26.07 -3.24
CA GLN A 40 -24.08 25.61 -4.07
C GLN A 40 -25.02 26.76 -4.37
N THR A 41 -25.40 26.92 -5.63
CA THR A 41 -26.33 27.94 -6.09
C THR A 41 -27.78 27.57 -5.73
N LEU A 42 -28.61 28.59 -5.47
CA LEU A 42 -30.01 28.46 -5.04
C LEU A 42 -30.90 27.66 -6.02
N GLU A 43 -30.45 27.54 -7.27
CA GLU A 43 -31.11 26.79 -8.34
C GLU A 43 -31.08 25.27 -8.10
N ASP A 44 -30.04 24.75 -7.43
CA ASP A 44 -29.93 23.33 -7.07
C ASP A 44 -30.94 22.91 -5.99
N GLN A 45 -31.45 23.86 -5.22
CA GLN A 45 -32.38 23.60 -4.11
C GLN A 45 -33.84 23.45 -4.55
N LEU A 46 -34.18 23.85 -5.78
CA LEU A 46 -35.58 23.96 -6.21
C LEU A 46 -36.12 22.72 -6.95
N GLY A 47 -35.30 21.71 -7.26
CA GLY A 47 -35.77 20.34 -7.56
C GLY A 47 -36.82 20.17 -8.67
N LEU A 48 -36.92 21.09 -9.64
CA LEU A 48 -37.96 21.10 -10.67
C LEU A 48 -37.41 20.61 -12.02
N THR A 49 -37.04 19.33 -12.10
CA THR A 49 -37.21 18.44 -13.28
C THR A 49 -36.56 17.08 -12.99
N PRO A 50 -37.21 15.94 -13.30
CA PRO A 50 -36.49 14.67 -13.45
C PRO A 50 -35.76 14.74 -14.79
N LYS A 51 -34.48 15.13 -14.76
CA LYS A 51 -33.61 15.05 -15.93
C LYS A 51 -32.83 13.75 -15.84
N GLU A 52 -33.31 12.74 -16.55
CA GLU A 52 -32.59 11.51 -16.79
C GLU A 52 -31.51 11.79 -17.86
N GLU A 53 -30.37 12.28 -17.38
CA GLU A 53 -29.11 12.54 -18.09
C GLU A 53 -28.11 12.77 -16.92
N GLN A 54 -26.94 12.15 -16.77
CA GLN A 54 -25.83 12.15 -17.73
C GLN A 54 -24.74 11.11 -17.35
N PRO A 55 -24.34 10.21 -18.26
CA PRO A 55 -23.15 9.37 -18.09
C PRO A 55 -21.82 10.13 -18.27
N VAL A 56 -21.86 11.33 -18.89
CA VAL A 56 -20.65 12.09 -19.27
C VAL A 56 -20.14 12.98 -18.12
N GLU A 57 -21.04 13.67 -17.40
CA GLU A 57 -20.65 14.48 -16.23
C GLU A 57 -20.17 13.63 -15.06
N GLU A 58 -20.71 12.40 -14.91
CA GLU A 58 -20.24 11.49 -13.87
C GLU A 58 -18.81 11.00 -14.13
N GLU A 59 -18.50 10.54 -15.35
CA GLU A 59 -17.16 10.06 -15.67
C GLU A 59 -16.10 11.16 -15.53
N ASP A 60 -16.39 12.36 -16.04
CA ASP A 60 -15.50 13.52 -15.92
C ASP A 60 -15.22 13.88 -14.46
N ARG A 61 -16.22 13.75 -13.59
CA ARG A 61 -16.11 14.03 -12.16
C ARG A 61 -15.30 12.95 -11.43
N LYS A 62 -15.46 11.66 -11.78
CA LYS A 62 -14.60 10.59 -11.24
C LYS A 62 -13.13 10.80 -11.62
N VAL A 63 -12.87 11.12 -12.89
CA VAL A 63 -11.53 11.42 -13.40
C VAL A 63 -10.93 12.61 -12.64
N TYR A 64 -11.71 13.66 -12.37
CA TYR A 64 -11.25 14.81 -11.59
C TYR A 64 -10.86 14.40 -10.16
N ILE A 65 -11.71 13.65 -9.45
CA ILE A 65 -11.43 13.22 -8.07
C ILE A 65 -10.19 12.32 -8.02
N ALA A 66 -10.06 11.37 -8.94
CA ALA A 66 -8.90 10.48 -9.00
C ALA A 66 -7.59 11.22 -9.29
N LYS A 67 -7.60 12.19 -10.23
CA LYS A 67 -6.44 13.06 -10.50
C LYS A 67 -6.05 13.89 -9.28
N ARG A 68 -7.03 14.39 -8.54
CA ARG A 68 -6.79 15.10 -7.28
C ARG A 68 -6.18 14.18 -6.23
N TYR A 69 -6.76 12.99 -6.02
CA TYR A 69 -6.22 11.99 -5.11
C TYR A 69 -4.76 11.66 -5.46
N TYR A 70 -4.46 11.41 -6.73
CA TYR A 70 -3.10 11.13 -7.19
C TYR A 70 -2.13 12.24 -6.76
N LYS A 71 -2.50 13.50 -7.00
CA LYS A 71 -1.69 14.66 -6.61
C LYS A 71 -1.50 14.73 -5.10
N ASP A 72 -2.60 14.67 -4.33
CA ASP A 72 -2.56 14.76 -2.87
C ASP A 72 -1.73 13.61 -2.25
N CYS A 73 -1.81 12.42 -2.85
CA CYS A 73 -1.02 11.24 -2.46
C CYS A 73 0.48 11.41 -2.72
N LEU A 74 0.88 12.13 -3.76
CA LEU A 74 2.28 12.46 -4.03
C LEU A 74 2.81 13.59 -3.14
N ASP A 75 1.95 14.57 -2.82
CA ASP A 75 2.29 15.71 -1.97
C ASP A 75 2.47 15.30 -0.50
N ASN A 76 1.90 14.15 -0.10
CA ASN A 76 2.00 13.58 1.25
C ASN A 76 2.63 12.17 1.22
N PRO A 77 3.93 12.05 0.89
CA PRO A 77 4.58 10.75 0.77
C PRO A 77 4.68 10.06 2.12
N THR A 78 4.47 8.74 2.14
CA THR A 78 4.81 7.94 3.32
C THR A 78 6.32 7.80 3.47
N PRO A 79 6.87 7.91 4.68
CA PRO A 79 8.30 7.63 4.92
C PRO A 79 8.66 6.15 4.68
N ALA A 80 7.66 5.25 4.60
CA ALA A 80 7.87 3.83 4.38
C ALA A 80 8.28 3.49 2.95
N LEU A 81 8.03 4.39 1.99
CA LEU A 81 8.18 4.11 0.57
C LEU A 81 9.15 5.04 -0.14
N PRO A 82 9.99 4.51 -1.04
CA PRO A 82 10.71 5.36 -1.97
C PRO A 82 9.72 6.04 -2.92
N LYS A 83 10.10 7.21 -3.44
CA LYS A 83 9.27 8.04 -4.33
C LYS A 83 8.64 7.25 -5.50
N ALA A 84 9.41 6.39 -6.17
CA ALA A 84 8.89 5.60 -7.30
C ALA A 84 7.81 4.59 -6.88
N ALA A 85 7.92 4.03 -5.67
CA ALA A 85 6.90 3.14 -5.11
C ALA A 85 5.64 3.92 -4.71
N GLN A 86 5.81 5.13 -4.15
CA GLN A 86 4.70 6.05 -3.86
C GLN A 86 3.94 6.41 -5.14
N GLU A 87 4.65 6.81 -6.20
CA GLU A 87 4.04 7.12 -7.50
C GLU A 87 3.22 5.96 -8.07
N THR A 88 3.74 4.73 -7.96
CA THR A 88 3.03 3.55 -8.44
C THR A 88 1.78 3.26 -7.60
N LEU A 89 1.87 3.37 -6.28
CA LEU A 89 0.75 3.20 -5.37
C LEU A 89 -0.35 4.24 -5.63
N CYS A 90 0.01 5.52 -5.68
CA CYS A 90 -0.92 6.61 -5.95
C CYS A 90 -1.60 6.44 -7.31
N SER A 91 -0.84 6.07 -8.35
CA SER A 91 -1.40 5.87 -9.70
C SER A 91 -2.37 4.69 -9.74
N CYS A 92 -2.03 3.57 -9.10
CA CYS A 92 -2.90 2.40 -9.03
C CYS A 92 -4.19 2.73 -8.26
N ALA A 93 -4.07 3.38 -7.10
CA ALA A 93 -5.25 3.70 -6.29
C ALA A 93 -6.16 4.72 -7.00
N ALA A 94 -5.59 5.73 -7.66
CA ALA A 94 -6.38 6.68 -8.47
C ALA A 94 -7.13 5.98 -9.62
N HIS A 95 -6.52 4.99 -10.26
CA HIS A 95 -7.19 4.18 -11.28
C HIS A 95 -8.33 3.35 -10.67
N ASP A 96 -8.04 2.60 -9.61
CA ASP A 96 -9.02 1.74 -8.94
C ASP A 96 -10.19 2.53 -8.31
N MET A 97 -9.96 3.79 -7.89
CA MET A 97 -11.04 4.70 -7.47
C MET A 97 -12.06 4.94 -8.58
N GLN A 98 -11.61 5.13 -9.82
CA GLN A 98 -12.52 5.37 -10.95
C GLN A 98 -13.33 4.13 -11.28
N GLU A 99 -12.68 2.96 -11.27
CA GLU A 99 -13.31 1.69 -11.63
C GLU A 99 -14.25 1.15 -10.56
N LYS A 100 -13.88 1.26 -9.27
CA LYS A 100 -14.53 0.51 -8.19
C LYS A 100 -15.44 1.35 -7.30
N MET A 101 -15.35 2.68 -7.39
CA MET A 101 -16.15 3.58 -6.58
C MET A 101 -17.09 4.43 -7.44
N SER A 102 -18.31 4.59 -6.93
CA SER A 102 -19.29 5.56 -7.44
C SER A 102 -18.91 6.97 -7.01
N ILE A 103 -19.45 7.97 -7.70
CA ILE A 103 -19.29 9.37 -7.31
C ILE A 103 -19.66 9.62 -5.85
N LYS A 104 -20.79 9.07 -5.40
CA LYS A 104 -21.30 9.28 -4.04
C LYS A 104 -20.32 8.75 -3.00
N GLU A 105 -19.72 7.60 -3.25
CA GLU A 105 -18.70 7.01 -2.38
C GLU A 105 -17.43 7.87 -2.38
N LEU A 106 -16.98 8.30 -3.55
CA LEU A 106 -15.81 9.17 -3.71
C LEU A 106 -15.98 10.51 -3.00
N ASP A 107 -17.13 11.16 -3.10
CA ASP A 107 -17.43 12.39 -2.37
C ASP A 107 -17.47 12.19 -0.85
N GLY A 108 -18.03 11.06 -0.43
CA GLY A 108 -18.15 10.69 0.97
C GLY A 108 -16.82 10.30 1.63
N LEU A 109 -15.73 10.11 0.87
CA LEU A 109 -14.37 10.01 1.42
C LEU A 109 -13.91 11.34 2.02
N TYR A 110 -14.25 12.45 1.37
CA TYR A 110 -13.80 13.81 1.72
C TYR A 110 -14.82 14.59 2.54
N THR A 111 -16.10 14.25 2.42
CA THR A 111 -17.19 14.91 3.15
C THR A 111 -17.68 14.00 4.27
N PRO A 112 -17.70 14.45 5.54
CA PRO A 112 -18.27 13.67 6.63
C PRO A 112 -19.76 13.38 6.37
N THR A 113 -20.11 12.10 6.31
CA THR A 113 -21.48 11.60 6.18
C THR A 113 -21.68 10.43 7.14
N PRO A 114 -22.92 10.04 7.47
CA PRO A 114 -23.18 8.81 8.22
C PRO A 114 -22.59 7.53 7.60
N LYS A 115 -22.26 7.56 6.29
CA LYS A 115 -21.66 6.44 5.54
C LYS A 115 -20.16 6.59 5.29
N SER A 116 -19.50 7.65 5.75
CA SER A 116 -18.08 7.87 5.43
C SER A 116 -17.17 6.75 5.93
N GLY A 117 -17.53 6.08 7.03
CA GLY A 117 -16.82 4.87 7.49
C GLY A 117 -16.87 3.73 6.46
N GLU A 118 -18.06 3.41 5.94
CA GLU A 118 -18.28 2.40 4.90
C GLU A 118 -17.47 2.72 3.63
N TYR A 119 -17.46 3.99 3.22
CA TYR A 119 -16.71 4.42 2.04
C TYR A 119 -15.20 4.34 2.23
N ARG A 120 -14.70 4.71 3.41
CA ARG A 120 -13.27 4.58 3.75
C ARG A 120 -12.84 3.12 3.83
N GLU A 121 -13.66 2.26 4.42
CA GLU A 121 -13.41 0.82 4.48
C GLU A 121 -13.32 0.24 3.06
N LYS A 122 -14.29 0.57 2.19
CA LYS A 122 -14.26 0.18 0.78
C LYS A 122 -13.02 0.69 0.06
N PHE A 123 -12.66 1.96 0.23
CA PHE A 123 -11.44 2.51 -0.35
C PHE A 123 -10.20 1.74 0.13
N LEU A 124 -10.06 1.49 1.42
CA LEU A 124 -8.87 0.84 1.97
C LEU A 124 -8.75 -0.62 1.54
N THR A 125 -9.88 -1.33 1.40
CA THR A 125 -9.89 -2.76 1.07
C THR A 125 -9.91 -3.02 -0.44
N GLU A 126 -10.74 -2.30 -1.20
CA GLU A 126 -10.96 -2.55 -2.63
C GLU A 126 -10.09 -1.69 -3.55
N VAL A 127 -9.57 -0.55 -3.07
CA VAL A 127 -8.68 0.32 -3.83
C VAL A 127 -7.25 0.20 -3.30
N TYR A 128 -6.99 0.73 -2.10
CA TYR A 128 -5.64 0.84 -1.56
C TYR A 128 -4.99 -0.54 -1.36
N GLY A 129 -5.69 -1.47 -0.71
CA GLY A 129 -5.22 -2.83 -0.43
C GLY A 129 -4.81 -3.62 -1.69
N ASN A 130 -5.54 -3.46 -2.78
CA ASN A 130 -5.24 -4.10 -4.07
C ASN A 130 -3.98 -3.54 -4.74
N CYS A 131 -3.66 -2.28 -4.45
CA CYS A 131 -2.49 -1.60 -4.97
C CYS A 131 -1.21 -1.86 -4.18
N LEU A 132 -1.28 -2.43 -2.97
CA LEU A 132 -0.13 -2.65 -2.10
C LEU A 132 0.94 -3.59 -2.67
N LYS A 133 0.60 -4.43 -3.66
CA LYS A 133 1.59 -5.33 -4.29
C LYS A 133 2.79 -4.59 -4.87
N TYR A 134 2.58 -3.39 -5.44
CA TYR A 134 3.63 -2.63 -6.11
C TYR A 134 4.63 -2.02 -5.11
N PRO A 135 4.20 -1.23 -4.11
CA PRO A 135 5.12 -0.71 -3.13
C PRO A 135 5.79 -1.83 -2.32
N MET A 136 5.09 -2.93 -2.03
CA MET A 136 5.68 -4.05 -1.28
C MET A 136 6.72 -4.82 -2.08
N ARG A 137 6.53 -4.97 -3.39
CA ARG A 137 7.57 -5.51 -4.28
C ARG A 137 8.84 -4.69 -4.18
N ASN A 138 8.72 -3.37 -4.36
CA ASN A 138 9.87 -2.48 -4.39
C ASN A 138 10.56 -2.42 -3.02
N PHE A 139 9.79 -2.32 -1.94
CA PHE A 139 10.31 -2.34 -0.57
C PHE A 139 11.16 -3.58 -0.30
N ILE A 140 10.65 -4.79 -0.59
CA ILE A 140 11.40 -6.04 -0.36
C ILE A 140 12.62 -6.13 -1.28
N LEU A 141 12.49 -5.71 -2.54
CA LEU A 141 13.60 -5.72 -3.48
C LEU A 141 14.72 -4.79 -3.01
N ASP A 142 14.38 -3.56 -2.65
CA ASP A 142 15.35 -2.54 -2.21
C ASP A 142 16.01 -2.93 -0.89
N ASP A 143 15.25 -3.41 0.09
CA ASP A 143 15.78 -3.90 1.36
C ASP A 143 16.79 -5.05 1.13
N CYS A 144 16.39 -6.08 0.37
CA CYS A 144 17.26 -7.19 0.02
C CYS A 144 18.50 -6.76 -0.77
N MET A 145 18.31 -5.85 -1.73
CA MET A 145 19.37 -5.29 -2.57
C MET A 145 20.18 -4.19 -1.88
N SER A 146 19.87 -3.79 -0.65
CA SER A 146 20.69 -2.84 0.12
C SER A 146 21.66 -3.56 1.06
N ASN A 147 21.37 -4.82 1.41
CA ASN A 147 22.16 -5.61 2.34
C ASN A 147 23.50 -6.09 1.73
N ASN A 148 24.58 -5.37 2.01
CA ASN A 148 25.92 -5.67 1.48
C ASN A 148 26.46 -7.04 1.92
N THR A 149 26.12 -7.50 3.12
CA THR A 149 26.49 -8.82 3.62
C THR A 149 25.83 -9.91 2.77
N PHE A 150 24.52 -9.79 2.54
CA PHE A 150 23.76 -10.69 1.68
C PHE A 150 24.33 -10.74 0.26
N LYS A 151 24.62 -9.58 -0.35
CA LYS A 151 25.22 -9.50 -1.69
C LYS A 151 26.55 -10.23 -1.80
N ARG A 152 27.40 -10.11 -0.78
CA ARG A 152 28.75 -10.70 -0.77
C ARG A 152 28.71 -12.22 -0.61
N GLU A 153 27.75 -12.72 0.16
CA GLU A 153 27.75 -14.11 0.62
C GLU A 153 26.83 -15.02 -0.20
N ILE A 154 25.79 -14.45 -0.80
CA ILE A 154 24.78 -15.21 -1.53
C ILE A 154 25.05 -15.15 -3.03
N LYS A 155 25.35 -16.32 -3.61
CA LYS A 155 25.39 -16.49 -5.07
C LYS A 155 24.02 -16.18 -5.66
N ASN A 156 24.00 -15.52 -6.82
CA ASN A 156 22.75 -15.12 -7.49
C ASN A 156 21.82 -14.26 -6.61
N TYR A 157 22.37 -13.45 -5.68
CA TYR A 157 21.58 -12.63 -4.75
C TYR A 157 20.49 -11.81 -5.45
N ARG A 158 20.75 -11.27 -6.66
CA ARG A 158 19.78 -10.51 -7.43
C ARG A 158 18.52 -11.33 -7.76
N ALA A 159 18.71 -12.55 -8.28
CA ALA A 159 17.59 -13.45 -8.60
C ALA A 159 16.83 -13.88 -7.33
N VAL A 160 17.54 -14.06 -6.21
CA VAL A 160 16.92 -14.34 -4.91
C VAL A 160 16.04 -13.17 -4.45
N CYS A 161 16.57 -11.94 -4.51
CA CYS A 161 15.83 -10.74 -4.12
C CYS A 161 14.61 -10.49 -5.02
N GLU A 162 14.75 -10.63 -6.34
CA GLU A 162 13.65 -10.52 -7.30
C GLU A 162 12.57 -11.57 -7.03
N CYS A 163 12.95 -12.82 -6.82
CA CYS A 163 12.01 -13.89 -6.45
C CYS A 163 11.26 -13.59 -5.15
N ALA A 164 11.96 -13.10 -4.12
CA ALA A 164 11.36 -12.78 -2.83
C ALA A 164 10.37 -11.60 -2.97
N ALA A 165 10.79 -10.54 -3.65
CA ALA A 165 9.96 -9.38 -3.93
C ALA A 165 8.70 -9.74 -4.71
N ASP A 166 8.82 -10.51 -5.79
CA ASP A 166 7.69 -10.96 -6.61
C ASP A 166 6.74 -11.87 -5.82
N THR A 167 7.27 -12.72 -4.94
CA THR A 167 6.45 -13.60 -4.10
C THR A 167 5.69 -12.81 -3.04
N THR A 168 6.34 -11.83 -2.39
CA THR A 168 5.67 -10.91 -1.47
C THR A 168 4.61 -10.08 -2.19
N ALA A 169 4.90 -9.57 -3.40
CA ALA A 169 3.94 -8.83 -4.20
C ALA A 169 2.68 -9.66 -4.51
N ARG A 170 2.84 -10.94 -4.86
CA ARG A 170 1.72 -11.88 -5.06
C ARG A 170 0.93 -12.10 -3.79
N TYR A 171 1.60 -12.29 -2.65
CA TYR A 171 0.94 -12.39 -1.36
C TYR A 171 0.11 -11.14 -1.04
N MET A 172 0.68 -9.95 -1.26
CA MET A 172 -0.01 -8.68 -1.02
C MET A 172 -1.17 -8.44 -1.99
N ASN A 173 -1.09 -8.91 -3.23
CA ASN A 173 -2.22 -8.89 -4.16
C ASN A 173 -3.39 -9.76 -3.67
N GLN A 174 -3.11 -10.82 -2.89
CA GLN A 174 -4.13 -11.75 -2.39
C GLN A 174 -4.66 -11.36 -1.00
N MET A 175 -3.76 -10.91 -0.13
CA MET A 175 -4.03 -10.68 1.30
C MET A 175 -4.10 -9.20 1.68
N GLY A 176 -3.69 -8.29 0.78
CA GLY A 176 -3.67 -6.85 1.02
C GLY A 176 -4.99 -6.31 1.55
N PRO A 177 -6.14 -6.60 0.91
CA PRO A 177 -7.45 -6.17 1.41
C PRO A 177 -7.74 -6.63 2.85
N GLN A 178 -7.49 -7.89 3.18
CA GLN A 178 -7.75 -8.43 4.52
C GLN A 178 -6.78 -7.85 5.56
N LEU A 179 -5.52 -7.64 5.19
CA LEU A 179 -4.52 -7.03 6.05
C LEU A 179 -4.85 -5.57 6.37
N MET A 180 -5.37 -4.82 5.39
CA MET A 180 -5.88 -3.46 5.59
C MET A 180 -7.07 -3.46 6.53
N LEU A 181 -8.07 -4.33 6.30
CA LEU A 181 -9.24 -4.40 7.17
C LEU A 181 -8.87 -4.70 8.63
N GLY A 182 -7.98 -5.67 8.85
CA GLY A 182 -7.48 -6.00 10.18
C GLY A 182 -6.54 -4.96 10.80
N ALA A 183 -6.00 -4.03 10.01
CA ALA A 183 -5.24 -2.89 10.52
C ALA A 183 -6.18 -1.81 11.09
N LEU A 184 -7.34 -1.60 10.46
CA LEU A 184 -8.30 -0.54 10.80
C LEU A 184 -9.15 -0.84 12.03
N GLN A 185 -9.30 -2.11 12.40
CA GLN A 185 -10.06 -2.50 13.58
C GLN A 185 -9.40 -2.08 14.91
N GLY A 186 -8.13 -1.62 14.89
CA GLY A 186 -7.36 -1.28 16.09
C GLY A 186 -7.15 0.22 16.35
N ASP A 187 -7.11 1.05 15.31
CA ASP A 187 -6.86 2.49 15.40
C ASP A 187 -7.22 3.17 14.07
N TRP A 188 -8.27 3.99 14.04
CA TRP A 188 -8.66 4.77 12.86
C TRP A 188 -7.93 6.13 12.80
N ASP A 189 -7.30 6.55 13.90
CA ASP A 189 -6.77 7.90 14.07
C ASP A 189 -5.26 7.99 13.78
N HIS A 190 -4.49 6.89 13.83
CA HIS A 190 -3.06 6.80 13.46
C HIS A 190 -2.70 5.36 12.99
N PRO A 191 -1.51 5.05 12.44
CA PRO A 191 -0.63 5.65 11.43
C PRO A 191 -0.99 5.18 9.99
N ASP A 192 -0.19 5.58 8.98
CA ASP A 192 -0.28 5.07 7.59
C ASP A 192 -0.64 3.56 7.55
N PRO A 193 -1.77 3.16 6.91
CA PRO A 193 -2.20 1.77 6.87
C PRO A 193 -1.13 0.80 6.39
N LEU A 194 -0.23 1.26 5.53
CA LEU A 194 0.90 0.46 5.08
C LEU A 194 1.89 0.15 6.22
N MET A 195 2.18 1.13 7.07
CA MET A 195 3.04 0.95 8.25
C MET A 195 2.45 -0.07 9.21
N LEU A 196 1.13 -0.07 9.40
CA LEU A 196 0.44 -1.05 10.24
C LEU A 196 0.57 -2.48 9.71
N VAL A 197 0.75 -2.68 8.41
CA VAL A 197 0.94 -4.01 7.84
C VAL A 197 2.39 -4.45 7.92
N ILE A 198 3.34 -3.60 7.52
CA ILE A 198 4.75 -4.00 7.43
C ILE A 198 5.41 -4.17 8.80
N THR A 199 4.90 -3.49 9.83
CA THR A 199 5.43 -3.61 11.20
C THR A 199 4.90 -4.83 11.96
N LYS A 200 3.89 -5.53 11.45
CA LYS A 200 3.37 -6.76 12.07
C LYS A 200 4.41 -7.88 11.98
N GLU A 201 4.64 -8.57 13.10
CA GLU A 201 5.53 -9.74 13.18
C GLU A 201 5.17 -10.80 12.13
N GLU A 202 3.87 -11.00 11.90
CA GLU A 202 3.39 -11.95 10.90
C GLU A 202 3.89 -11.64 9.48
N PHE A 203 3.85 -10.36 9.07
CA PHE A 203 4.33 -9.94 7.76
C PHE A 203 5.83 -10.23 7.62
N GLY A 204 6.61 -9.95 8.67
CA GLY A 204 8.01 -10.33 8.75
C GLY A 204 8.19 -11.83 8.56
N ARG A 205 7.52 -12.66 9.36
CA ARG A 205 7.65 -14.12 9.28
C ARG A 205 7.36 -14.67 7.87
N VAL A 206 6.32 -14.15 7.22
CA VAL A 206 5.93 -14.54 5.84
C VAL A 206 7.00 -14.16 4.83
N THR A 207 7.44 -12.91 4.82
CA THR A 207 8.45 -12.40 3.86
C THR A 207 9.81 -13.09 4.04
N SER A 208 10.21 -13.37 5.29
CA SER A 208 11.36 -14.23 5.60
C SER A 208 11.24 -15.63 5.03
N GLY A 209 10.05 -16.23 5.11
CA GLY A 209 9.78 -17.55 4.53
C GLY A 209 9.98 -17.55 3.01
N TYR A 210 9.55 -16.48 2.34
CA TYR A 210 9.75 -16.32 0.89
C TYR A 210 11.22 -16.15 0.53
N LEU A 211 11.97 -15.34 1.26
CA LEU A 211 13.41 -15.19 1.04
C LEU A 211 14.14 -16.54 1.14
N LYS A 212 13.86 -17.31 2.21
CA LYS A 212 14.43 -18.65 2.41
C LYS A 212 14.09 -19.59 1.26
N ARG A 213 12.83 -19.60 0.81
CA ARG A 213 12.40 -20.42 -0.34
C ARG A 213 13.10 -20.00 -1.63
N CYS A 214 13.23 -18.71 -1.88
CA CYS A 214 13.94 -18.21 -3.05
C CYS A 214 15.44 -18.55 -3.02
N MET A 215 16.07 -18.56 -1.84
CA MET A 215 17.43 -19.09 -1.69
C MET A 215 17.52 -20.58 -2.02
N GLN A 216 16.55 -21.40 -1.57
CA GLN A 216 16.48 -22.82 -1.93
C GLN A 216 16.46 -23.03 -3.45
N ILE A 217 15.69 -22.21 -4.17
CA ILE A 217 15.58 -22.30 -5.63
C ILE A 217 16.86 -21.80 -6.31
N HIS A 218 17.29 -20.57 -6.04
CA HIS A 218 18.30 -19.88 -6.85
C HIS A 218 19.75 -20.08 -6.38
N VAL A 219 19.96 -20.57 -5.16
CA VAL A 219 21.29 -20.88 -4.60
C VAL A 219 21.52 -22.39 -4.59
N PHE A 220 20.52 -23.17 -4.18
CA PHE A 220 20.65 -24.61 -3.96
C PHE A 220 20.01 -25.48 -5.05
N GLY A 221 19.28 -24.90 -6.01
CA GLY A 221 18.66 -25.63 -7.11
C GLY A 221 17.50 -26.53 -6.70
N LEU A 222 16.91 -26.30 -5.52
CA LEU A 222 15.79 -27.08 -5.00
C LEU A 222 14.49 -26.52 -5.58
N ARG A 223 13.67 -27.39 -6.20
CA ARG A 223 12.35 -27.04 -6.76
C ARG A 223 11.24 -27.63 -5.91
#